data_AF-X1RPF6-F1
#
_entry.id   AF-X1RPF6-F1
#
_cell.length_a   1.000
_cell.length_b   1.000
_cell.length_c   1.000
_cell.angle_alpha   90.00
_cell.angle_beta   90.00
_cell.angle_gamma   90.00
#
_symmetry.space_group_name_H-M   'P 1'
#
loop_
_entity.id
_entity.type
_entity.pdbx_description
1 polymer ?
#
loop_
_entity_poly.entity_id
_entity_poly.type
_entity_poly.pdbx_seq_one_letter_code
_entity_poly.pdbx_strand_id
1 'polypeptide(L)'
;SFGQHGWNEIYMGKVGWIPVDATASEIDYVDSGHIRIGIYQSPVTALNPQKMEILDYRVGSGQLIETEQELLEKYGAYVGEYVHPANNDVFNVFIQDGSLTVEIPGKVVLALNDPDEEALWYSKLSDRLYFIFKKDDSGEITEMELHELIPLPKKSVPGEIDENVPEEFRPYLGNYYLAALQAEFTVRYKDGSLAVDDPFAKITIGLQAPDEKGGWRDEFNKNTIFFDWDEQGNVKSMIIDSIDKFRRAES
;
A
#
# COMPACT_ATOMS: atom_id res chain seq x y z
N SER A 1 -21.66 -39.55 -7.31
CA SER A 1 -21.56 -39.25 -5.87
C SER A 1 -21.47 -37.75 -5.73
N PHE A 2 -22.19 -37.15 -4.78
CA PHE A 2 -21.91 -35.77 -4.36
C PHE A 2 -20.47 -35.78 -3.83
N GLY A 3 -19.57 -35.02 -4.44
CA GLY A 3 -18.17 -34.95 -4.03
C GLY A 3 -18.07 -34.52 -2.56
N GLN A 4 -17.04 -34.99 -1.86
CA GLN A 4 -16.72 -34.49 -0.53
C GLN A 4 -16.40 -32.99 -0.68
N HIS A 5 -17.33 -32.13 -0.26
CA HIS A 5 -17.20 -30.69 -0.29
C HIS A 5 -16.82 -30.23 1.12
N GLY A 6 -15.64 -29.62 1.26
CA GLY A 6 -15.19 -29.03 2.51
C GLY A 6 -15.83 -27.67 2.72
N TRP A 7 -16.42 -27.43 3.88
CA TRP A 7 -16.94 -26.10 4.25
C TRP A 7 -15.93 -25.43 5.16
N ASN A 8 -15.67 -24.13 4.95
CA ASN A 8 -14.99 -23.31 5.94
C ASN A 8 -16.05 -22.74 6.87
N GLU A 9 -15.83 -22.82 8.18
CA GLU A 9 -16.76 -22.24 9.15
C GLU A 9 -16.02 -21.24 10.04
N ILE A 10 -16.61 -20.05 10.22
CA ILE A 10 -16.06 -19.01 11.09
C ILE A 10 -16.92 -18.93 12.34
N TYR A 11 -16.33 -19.16 13.52
CA TYR A 11 -17.04 -18.99 14.79
C TYR A 11 -17.08 -17.51 15.21
N MET A 12 -18.27 -16.92 15.26
CA MET A 12 -18.48 -15.50 15.61
C MET A 12 -19.19 -15.33 16.96
N GLY A 13 -18.68 -16.00 18.00
CA GLY A 13 -19.16 -15.86 19.37
C GLY A 13 -20.65 -16.23 19.53
N LYS A 14 -21.48 -15.28 19.99
CA LYS A 14 -22.93 -15.51 20.16
C LYS A 14 -23.68 -15.81 18.86
N VAL A 15 -23.10 -15.44 17.71
CA VAL A 15 -23.67 -15.69 16.38
C VAL A 15 -23.50 -17.15 15.96
N GLY A 16 -22.55 -17.87 16.58
CA GLY A 16 -22.28 -19.28 16.27
C GLY A 16 -21.35 -19.45 15.07
N TRP A 17 -21.35 -20.65 14.51
CA TRP A 17 -20.58 -21.00 13.31
C TRP A 17 -21.29 -20.46 12.07
N ILE A 18 -20.58 -19.69 11.26
CA ILE A 18 -21.05 -19.18 9.98
C ILE A 18 -20.34 -19.96 8.87
N PRO A 19 -21.07 -20.71 8.04
CA PRO A 19 -20.48 -21.39 6.89
C PRO A 19 -20.10 -20.36 5.83
N VAL A 20 -18.88 -20.49 5.31
CA VAL A 20 -18.33 -19.71 4.21
C VAL A 20 -17.93 -20.70 3.12
N ASP A 21 -18.55 -20.55 1.96
CA ASP A 21 -18.14 -21.30 0.77
C ASP A 21 -16.94 -20.58 0.14
N ALA A 22 -15.74 -20.97 0.57
CA ALA A 22 -14.49 -20.45 0.01
C ALA A 22 -14.13 -21.12 -1.33
N THR A 23 -14.91 -22.09 -1.78
CA THR A 23 -14.63 -22.95 -2.94
C THR A 23 -15.73 -22.85 -4.00
N ALA A 24 -16.56 -21.81 -3.94
CA ALA A 24 -17.66 -21.63 -4.87
C ALA A 24 -17.10 -21.55 -6.30
N SER A 25 -17.35 -22.58 -7.10
CA SER A 25 -16.85 -22.78 -8.48
C SER A 25 -15.46 -23.42 -8.62
N GLU A 26 -14.86 -23.92 -7.54
CA GLU A 26 -13.62 -24.70 -7.55
C GLU A 26 -13.96 -26.17 -7.20
N ILE A 27 -13.88 -27.07 -8.19
CA ILE A 27 -14.39 -28.45 -8.06
C ILE A 27 -13.28 -29.50 -7.93
N ASP A 28 -12.02 -29.11 -8.06
CA ASP A 28 -10.85 -29.98 -8.16
C ASP A 28 -9.75 -29.70 -7.12
N TYR A 29 -9.92 -28.70 -6.24
CA TYR A 29 -9.06 -28.45 -5.08
C TYR A 29 -9.82 -27.78 -3.93
N VAL A 30 -9.23 -27.81 -2.72
CA VAL A 30 -9.69 -27.06 -1.54
C VAL A 30 -8.58 -26.06 -1.22
N ASP A 31 -8.74 -24.79 -1.59
CA ASP A 31 -7.90 -23.69 -1.09
C ASP A 31 -8.62 -23.04 0.10
N SER A 32 -8.10 -23.31 1.31
CA SER A 32 -8.52 -22.63 2.55
C SER A 32 -7.38 -21.78 3.12
N GLY A 33 -6.48 -21.26 2.27
CA GLY A 33 -5.31 -20.51 2.73
C GLY A 33 -5.62 -19.11 3.26
N HIS A 34 -6.71 -18.48 2.82
CA HIS A 34 -6.90 -17.05 3.05
C HIS A 34 -8.37 -16.67 3.33
N ILE A 35 -8.71 -16.44 4.59
CA ILE A 35 -9.95 -15.72 4.95
C ILE A 35 -9.62 -14.22 4.94
N ARG A 36 -10.03 -13.51 3.89
CA ARG A 36 -9.92 -12.04 3.83
C ARG A 36 -11.01 -11.41 4.72
N ILE A 37 -10.64 -11.01 5.93
CA ILE A 37 -11.54 -10.37 6.91
C ILE A 37 -11.82 -8.89 6.55
N GLY A 38 -11.07 -8.33 5.60
CA GLY A 38 -11.25 -6.98 5.04
C GLY A 38 -10.10 -6.61 4.10
N ILE A 39 -10.19 -5.43 3.47
CA ILE A 39 -9.06 -4.84 2.72
C ILE A 39 -8.36 -3.87 3.67
N TYR A 40 -7.05 -4.05 3.87
CA TYR A 40 -6.25 -3.17 4.71
C TYR A 40 -6.10 -1.81 4.02
N GLN A 41 -6.73 -0.77 4.59
CA GLN A 41 -6.73 0.57 3.98
C GLN A 41 -5.65 1.50 4.53
N SER A 42 -5.09 1.22 5.71
CA SER A 42 -4.04 2.03 6.34
C SER A 42 -3.35 1.28 7.48
N PRO A 43 -2.05 1.52 7.74
CA PRO A 43 -1.29 1.08 8.92
C PRO A 43 -1.98 1.31 10.28
N VAL A 44 -2.88 2.29 10.34
CA VAL A 44 -3.59 2.70 11.57
C VAL A 44 -4.86 1.87 11.81
N THR A 45 -5.44 1.30 10.76
CA THR A 45 -6.69 0.53 10.82
C THR A 45 -6.39 -0.97 10.89
N ALA A 46 -5.76 -1.39 12.00
CA ALA A 46 -5.41 -2.79 12.21
C ALA A 46 -6.56 -3.61 12.79
N LEU A 47 -6.80 -4.80 12.23
CA LEU A 47 -7.51 -5.86 12.93
C LEU A 47 -6.63 -6.27 14.13
N ASN A 48 -7.03 -5.88 15.34
CA ASN A 48 -6.30 -6.15 16.59
C ASN A 48 -7.05 -7.18 17.44
N PRO A 49 -7.06 -8.48 17.05
CA PRO A 49 -7.73 -9.50 17.86
C PRO A 49 -7.01 -9.62 19.20
N GLN A 50 -7.76 -9.59 20.31
CA GLN A 50 -7.18 -9.81 21.63
C GLN A 50 -6.63 -11.24 21.80
N LYS A 51 -7.19 -12.20 21.07
CA LYS A 51 -6.72 -13.59 21.00
C LYS A 51 -7.16 -14.19 19.66
N MET A 52 -6.25 -14.91 19.01
CA MET A 52 -6.55 -15.81 17.90
C MET A 52 -5.96 -17.18 18.26
N GLU A 53 -6.67 -18.25 17.97
CA GLU A 53 -6.25 -19.61 18.31
C GLU A 53 -6.62 -20.55 17.17
N ILE A 54 -5.61 -21.25 16.64
CA ILE A 54 -5.81 -22.36 15.71
C ILE A 54 -6.04 -23.60 16.57
N LEU A 55 -7.27 -24.10 16.59
CA LEU A 55 -7.67 -25.24 17.44
C LEU A 55 -7.21 -26.58 16.87
N ASP A 56 -7.11 -26.68 15.55
CA ASP A 56 -6.64 -27.86 14.82
C ASP A 56 -6.20 -27.45 13.41
N TYR A 57 -5.17 -28.11 12.87
CA TYR A 57 -4.77 -27.94 11.48
C TYR A 57 -4.04 -29.19 10.97
N ARG A 58 -4.14 -29.44 9.66
CA ARG A 58 -3.38 -30.47 8.97
C ARG A 58 -2.90 -29.94 7.63
N VAL A 59 -1.59 -29.90 7.45
CA VAL A 59 -0.98 -29.53 6.17
C VAL A 59 -0.90 -30.78 5.30
N GLY A 60 -1.38 -30.70 4.05
CA GLY A 60 -1.10 -31.72 3.04
C GLY A 60 0.41 -31.79 2.77
N SER A 61 0.90 -32.88 2.18
CA SER A 61 2.32 -33.01 1.79
C SER A 61 2.70 -32.11 0.60
N GLY A 62 2.23 -30.86 0.58
CA GLY A 62 2.60 -29.86 -0.40
C GLY A 62 4.10 -29.60 -0.26
N GLN A 63 4.86 -29.95 -1.28
CA GLN A 63 6.24 -29.51 -1.40
C GLN A 63 6.26 -27.98 -1.30
N LEU A 64 7.18 -27.43 -0.51
CA LEU A 64 7.65 -26.07 -0.71
C LEU A 64 8.01 -25.95 -2.19
N ILE A 65 7.31 -25.07 -2.91
CA ILE A 65 7.37 -24.95 -4.38
C ILE A 65 8.78 -24.52 -4.82
N GLU A 66 9.53 -23.88 -3.91
CA GLU A 66 10.91 -23.45 -4.09
C GLU A 66 11.74 -23.90 -2.88
N THR A 67 12.95 -24.40 -3.14
CA THR A 67 13.94 -24.74 -2.11
C THR A 67 14.48 -23.49 -1.43
N GLU A 68 15.04 -23.64 -0.23
CA GLU A 68 15.69 -22.53 0.49
C GLU A 68 16.79 -21.87 -0.36
N GLN A 69 17.53 -22.66 -1.13
CA GLN A 69 18.55 -22.13 -2.03
C GLN A 69 17.95 -21.28 -3.15
N GLU A 70 16.88 -21.75 -3.80
CA GLU A 70 16.19 -20.98 -4.85
C GLU A 70 15.62 -19.66 -4.31
N LEU A 71 15.05 -19.68 -3.10
CA LEU A 71 14.57 -18.46 -2.43
C LEU A 71 15.70 -17.49 -2.10
N LEU A 72 16.86 -17.98 -1.65
CA LEU A 72 18.04 -17.14 -1.40
C LEU A 72 18.62 -16.56 -2.68
N GLU A 73 18.64 -17.31 -3.78
CA GLU A 73 19.06 -16.81 -5.09
C GLU A 73 18.12 -15.72 -5.61
N LYS A 74 16.81 -15.88 -5.39
CA LYS A 74 15.77 -14.93 -5.82
C LYS A 74 15.72 -13.66 -4.96
N TYR A 75 15.78 -13.81 -3.63
CA TYR A 75 15.48 -12.74 -2.69
C TYR A 75 16.63 -12.34 -1.77
N GLY A 76 17.70 -13.12 -1.68
CA GLY A 76 18.76 -12.93 -0.69
C GLY A 76 19.44 -11.57 -0.76
N ALA A 77 19.51 -10.96 -1.95
CA ALA A 77 20.07 -9.63 -2.13
C ALA A 77 19.30 -8.52 -1.38
N TYR A 78 18.01 -8.70 -1.12
CA TYR A 78 17.13 -7.74 -0.46
C TYR A 78 17.05 -7.94 1.06
N VAL A 79 17.45 -9.11 1.57
CA VAL A 79 17.39 -9.46 2.99
C VAL A 79 18.37 -8.61 3.80
N GLY A 80 17.94 -8.13 4.97
CA GLY A 80 18.75 -7.33 5.89
C GLY A 80 17.96 -6.27 6.63
N GLU A 81 18.70 -5.44 7.36
CA GLU A 81 18.16 -4.32 8.12
C GLU A 81 18.17 -3.04 7.30
N TYR A 82 17.07 -2.27 7.39
CA TYR A 82 16.91 -0.99 6.71
C TYR A 82 16.52 0.07 7.74
N VAL A 83 17.33 1.12 7.84
CA VAL A 83 17.24 2.12 8.89
C VAL A 83 16.65 3.41 8.34
N HIS A 84 15.61 3.90 9.00
CA HIS A 84 15.02 5.19 8.67
C HIS A 84 15.95 6.32 9.17
N PRO A 85 16.40 7.24 8.30
CA PRO A 85 17.48 8.17 8.62
C PRO A 85 17.08 9.23 9.65
N ALA A 86 15.78 9.49 9.86
CA ALA A 86 15.33 10.56 10.76
C ALA A 86 15.10 10.11 12.20
N ASN A 87 14.72 8.85 12.42
CA ASN A 87 14.31 8.35 13.74
C ASN A 87 14.99 7.03 14.14
N ASN A 88 15.84 6.45 13.28
CA ASN A 88 16.53 5.18 13.47
C ASN A 88 15.60 3.97 13.69
N ASP A 89 14.35 4.04 13.22
CA ASP A 89 13.50 2.84 13.16
C ASP A 89 14.14 1.83 12.20
N VAL A 90 14.24 0.58 12.63
CA VAL A 90 14.90 -0.49 11.88
C VAL A 90 13.85 -1.44 11.33
N PHE A 91 13.77 -1.53 10.01
CA PHE A 91 12.89 -2.43 9.29
C PHE A 91 13.68 -3.69 8.92
N ASN A 92 13.17 -4.86 9.30
CA ASN A 92 13.82 -6.12 8.98
C ASN A 92 13.17 -6.72 7.73
N VAL A 93 13.98 -6.98 6.71
CA VAL A 93 13.56 -7.67 5.50
C VAL A 93 14.11 -9.08 5.53
N PHE A 94 13.24 -10.09 5.43
CA PHE A 94 13.60 -11.51 5.50
C PHE A 94 12.68 -12.36 4.63
N ILE A 95 13.06 -13.62 4.41
CA ILE A 95 12.25 -14.57 3.65
C ILE A 95 11.37 -15.34 4.63
N GLN A 96 10.06 -15.32 4.40
CA GLN A 96 9.09 -16.08 5.16
C GLN A 96 8.02 -16.62 4.22
N ASP A 97 7.66 -17.90 4.39
CA ASP A 97 6.60 -18.58 3.65
C ASP A 97 6.73 -18.41 2.11
N GLY A 98 7.97 -18.48 1.61
CA GLY A 98 8.28 -18.38 0.18
C GLY A 98 8.23 -16.97 -0.41
N SER A 99 8.13 -15.92 0.41
CA SER A 99 8.13 -14.53 -0.06
C SER A 99 9.03 -13.61 0.75
N LEU A 100 9.46 -12.52 0.11
CA LEU A 100 10.10 -11.41 0.80
C LEU A 100 9.09 -10.77 1.77
N THR A 101 9.52 -10.54 3.00
CA THR A 101 8.67 -10.09 4.10
C THR A 101 9.36 -8.95 4.83
N VAL A 102 8.60 -7.89 5.15
CA VAL A 102 9.09 -6.70 5.84
C VAL A 102 8.43 -6.59 7.21
N GLU A 103 9.21 -6.66 8.28
CA GLU A 103 8.76 -6.34 9.62
C GLU A 103 8.90 -4.83 9.87
N ILE A 104 7.79 -4.19 10.21
CA ILE A 104 7.73 -2.78 10.56
C ILE A 104 7.67 -2.65 12.09
N PRO A 105 8.62 -1.94 12.73
CA PRO A 105 8.68 -1.79 14.19
C PRO A 105 7.35 -1.39 14.82
N GLY A 106 6.88 -2.22 15.77
CA GLY A 106 5.68 -1.94 16.55
C GLY A 106 4.37 -1.94 15.75
N LYS A 107 4.38 -2.40 14.49
CA LYS A 107 3.20 -2.41 13.62
C LYS A 107 2.88 -3.83 13.12
N VAL A 108 3.27 -4.13 11.89
CA VAL A 108 2.80 -5.28 11.11
C VAL A 108 3.97 -5.89 10.35
N VAL A 109 3.85 -7.18 10.07
CA VAL A 109 4.72 -7.93 9.18
C VAL A 109 4.03 -8.04 7.81
N LEU A 110 4.65 -7.50 6.77
CA LEU A 110 4.08 -7.43 5.42
C LEU A 110 4.81 -8.41 4.51
N ALA A 111 4.13 -9.49 4.11
CA ALA A 111 4.57 -10.34 3.02
C ALA A 111 4.32 -9.64 1.67
N LEU A 112 5.30 -9.69 0.77
CA LEU A 112 5.26 -9.01 -0.52
C LEU A 112 4.97 -10.01 -1.65
N ASN A 113 4.31 -9.51 -2.70
CA ASN A 113 4.29 -10.19 -3.99
C ASN A 113 5.68 -10.13 -4.64
N ASP A 114 5.88 -10.95 -5.68
CA ASP A 114 6.98 -10.72 -6.60
C ASP A 114 6.88 -9.31 -7.22
N PRO A 115 8.02 -8.71 -7.60
CA PRO A 115 8.03 -7.39 -8.23
C PRO A 115 7.29 -7.44 -9.56
N ASP A 116 6.56 -6.38 -9.86
CA ASP A 116 5.99 -6.20 -11.19
C ASP A 116 7.07 -5.81 -12.23
N GLU A 117 6.62 -5.52 -13.45
CA GLU A 117 7.49 -5.10 -14.57
C GLU A 117 8.23 -3.78 -14.29
N GLU A 118 7.74 -2.96 -13.35
CA GLU A 118 8.36 -1.70 -12.91
C GLU A 118 9.23 -1.88 -11.65
N ALA A 119 9.44 -3.13 -11.22
CA ALA A 119 10.14 -3.49 -9.99
C ALA A 119 9.46 -3.02 -8.68
N LEU A 120 8.14 -2.85 -8.70
CA LEU A 120 7.34 -2.50 -7.52
C LEU A 120 6.92 -3.76 -6.76
N TRP A 121 7.25 -3.81 -5.47
CA TRP A 121 6.93 -4.94 -4.60
C TRP A 121 5.69 -4.61 -3.77
N TYR A 122 4.51 -4.91 -4.31
CA TYR A 122 3.25 -4.68 -3.59
C TYR A 122 3.06 -5.65 -2.42
N SER A 123 2.52 -5.12 -1.32
CA SER A 123 2.10 -5.94 -0.19
C SER A 123 0.97 -6.89 -0.58
N LYS A 124 1.04 -8.15 -0.13
CA LYS A 124 -0.05 -9.11 -0.28
C LYS A 124 -1.33 -8.69 0.47
N LEU A 125 -1.19 -7.82 1.48
CA LEU A 125 -2.31 -7.34 2.30
C LEU A 125 -2.98 -6.09 1.75
N SER A 126 -2.29 -5.31 0.91
CA SER A 126 -2.82 -4.05 0.36
C SER A 126 -2.10 -3.66 -0.93
N ASP A 127 -2.88 -3.31 -1.96
CA ASP A 127 -2.40 -2.71 -3.21
C ASP A 127 -2.00 -1.24 -3.05
N ARG A 128 -2.20 -0.65 -1.87
CA ARG A 128 -1.81 0.73 -1.55
C ARG A 128 -0.46 0.85 -0.85
N LEU A 129 0.17 -0.28 -0.56
CA LEU A 129 1.48 -0.33 0.06
C LEU A 129 2.42 -1.10 -0.85
N TYR A 130 3.49 -0.46 -1.29
CA TYR A 130 4.50 -1.12 -2.10
C TYR A 130 5.89 -0.64 -1.72
N PHE A 131 6.89 -1.46 -2.08
CA PHE A 131 8.28 -1.19 -1.78
C PHE A 131 9.09 -1.09 -3.08
N ILE A 132 10.07 -0.20 -3.09
CA ILE A 132 11.09 -0.12 -4.13
C ILE A 132 12.45 -0.36 -3.48
N PHE A 133 13.22 -1.28 -4.03
CA PHE A 133 14.60 -1.52 -3.62
C PHE A 133 15.56 -0.93 -4.65
N LYS A 134 16.35 0.05 -4.23
CA LYS A 134 17.30 0.73 -5.12
C LYS A 134 18.67 0.10 -5.07
N LYS A 135 19.22 -0.06 -6.26
CA LYS A 135 20.57 -0.55 -6.50
C LYS A 135 21.52 0.61 -6.70
N ASP A 136 22.75 0.45 -6.25
CA ASP A 136 23.86 1.31 -6.66
C ASP A 136 24.45 0.87 -8.02
N ASP A 137 25.53 1.54 -8.44
CA ASP A 137 26.22 1.25 -9.70
C ASP A 137 26.85 -0.16 -9.75
N SER A 138 27.05 -0.81 -8.59
CA SER A 138 27.55 -2.19 -8.50
C SER A 138 26.44 -3.24 -8.57
N GLY A 139 25.18 -2.80 -8.47
CA GLY A 139 24.01 -3.67 -8.42
C GLY A 139 23.60 -4.09 -7.00
N GLU A 140 24.26 -3.57 -5.97
CA GLU A 140 23.94 -3.86 -4.57
C GLU A 140 22.74 -3.04 -4.10
N ILE A 141 21.82 -3.67 -3.36
CA ILE A 141 20.70 -2.94 -2.74
C ILE A 141 21.25 -2.06 -1.62
N THR A 142 21.01 -0.75 -1.72
CA THR A 142 21.49 0.27 -0.75
C THR A 142 20.36 1.03 -0.07
N GLU A 143 19.19 1.12 -0.69
CA GLU A 143 18.03 1.83 -0.18
C GLU A 143 16.75 1.03 -0.42
N MET A 144 15.82 1.15 0.52
CA MET A 144 14.44 0.71 0.39
C MET A 144 13.54 1.95 0.52
N GLU A 145 12.55 2.08 -0.35
CA GLU A 145 11.48 3.06 -0.22
C GLU A 145 10.17 2.33 0.09
N LEU A 146 9.45 2.80 1.11
CA LEU A 146 8.06 2.42 1.37
C LEU A 146 7.16 3.51 0.78
N HIS A 147 6.25 3.08 -0.09
CA HIS A 147 5.23 3.92 -0.68
C HIS A 147 3.86 3.59 -0.10
N GLU A 148 3.15 4.61 0.36
CA GLU A 148 1.74 4.51 0.79
C GLU A 148 0.87 5.40 -0.10
N LEU A 149 -0.04 4.77 -0.85
CA LEU A 149 -1.03 5.44 -1.69
C LEU A 149 -2.25 5.80 -0.84
N ILE A 150 -2.41 7.08 -0.54
CA ILE A 150 -3.49 7.61 0.30
C ILE A 150 -4.50 8.32 -0.60
N PRO A 151 -5.64 7.69 -0.94
CA PRO A 151 -6.69 8.32 -1.74
C PRO A 151 -7.54 9.26 -0.88
N LEU A 152 -7.70 10.50 -1.35
CA LEU A 152 -8.57 11.52 -0.78
C LEU A 152 -9.67 11.83 -1.81
N PRO A 153 -10.91 11.37 -1.58
CA PRO A 153 -12.04 11.71 -2.45
C PRO A 153 -12.27 13.22 -2.50
N LYS A 154 -12.58 13.73 -3.69
CA LYS A 154 -12.96 15.12 -3.89
C LYS A 154 -14.35 15.35 -3.31
N LYS A 155 -14.48 16.32 -2.40
CA LYS A 155 -15.74 16.68 -1.74
C LYS A 155 -16.48 17.83 -2.42
N SER A 156 -15.73 18.83 -2.85
CA SER A 156 -16.32 20.04 -3.43
C SER A 156 -15.37 20.69 -4.41
N VAL A 157 -15.95 21.28 -5.45
CA VAL A 157 -15.30 22.26 -6.31
C VAL A 157 -15.32 23.62 -5.58
N PRO A 158 -14.30 24.48 -5.71
CA PRO A 158 -14.38 25.83 -5.15
C PRO A 158 -15.62 26.54 -5.70
N GLY A 159 -16.35 27.27 -4.84
CA GLY A 159 -17.60 27.93 -5.23
C GLY A 159 -17.40 28.96 -6.36
N GLU A 160 -16.32 29.73 -6.29
CA GLU A 160 -15.86 30.61 -7.38
C GLU A 160 -14.41 30.26 -7.69
N ILE A 161 -14.14 29.88 -8.94
CA ILE A 161 -12.79 29.72 -9.46
C ILE A 161 -12.39 31.06 -10.08
N ASP A 162 -11.24 31.60 -9.69
CA ASP A 162 -10.69 32.83 -10.26
C ASP A 162 -10.57 32.69 -11.79
N GLU A 163 -11.07 33.67 -12.54
CA GLU A 163 -11.05 33.68 -14.00
C GLU A 163 -9.62 33.55 -14.57
N ASN A 164 -8.61 33.97 -13.81
CA ASN A 164 -7.20 33.87 -14.17
C ASN A 164 -6.62 32.46 -14.08
N VAL A 165 -7.34 31.49 -13.50
CA VAL A 165 -6.90 30.09 -13.50
C VAL A 165 -7.06 29.51 -14.91
N PRO A 166 -5.97 29.03 -15.55
CA PRO A 166 -6.06 28.40 -16.87
C PRO A 166 -6.97 27.18 -16.85
N GLU A 167 -7.71 26.93 -17.93
CA GLU A 167 -8.75 25.90 -18.00
C GLU A 167 -8.24 24.50 -17.63
N GLU A 168 -7.00 24.19 -18.02
CA GLU A 168 -6.32 22.92 -17.73
C GLU A 168 -6.15 22.64 -16.23
N PHE A 169 -6.06 23.67 -15.38
CA PHE A 169 -5.88 23.50 -13.93
C PHE A 169 -7.21 23.43 -13.15
N ARG A 170 -8.30 23.92 -13.74
CA ARG A 170 -9.60 24.02 -13.05
C ARG A 170 -10.14 22.67 -12.55
N PRO A 171 -10.01 21.55 -13.27
CA PRO A 171 -10.50 20.25 -12.80
C PRO A 171 -9.86 19.78 -11.49
N TYR A 172 -8.61 20.16 -11.21
CA TYR A 172 -7.90 19.75 -10.00
C TYR A 172 -8.30 20.54 -8.76
N LEU A 173 -8.84 21.75 -8.93
CA LEU A 173 -9.13 22.61 -7.79
C LEU A 173 -10.28 22.07 -6.94
N GLY A 174 -10.16 22.20 -5.62
CA GLY A 174 -11.21 21.81 -4.68
C GLY A 174 -10.69 21.23 -3.37
N ASN A 175 -11.63 20.69 -2.61
CA ASN A 175 -11.37 20.10 -1.31
C ASN A 175 -11.34 18.57 -1.42
N TYR A 176 -10.32 17.97 -0.83
CA TYR A 176 -10.03 16.54 -0.85
C TYR A 176 -9.97 16.03 0.58
N TYR A 177 -10.73 14.98 0.87
CA TYR A 177 -10.99 14.57 2.24
C TYR A 177 -10.25 13.31 2.63
N LEU A 178 -9.44 13.41 3.69
CA LEU A 178 -8.81 12.27 4.33
C LEU A 178 -9.72 11.74 5.44
N ALA A 179 -10.49 10.70 5.13
CA ALA A 179 -11.52 10.17 6.02
C ALA A 179 -10.94 9.65 7.35
N ALA A 180 -9.79 8.98 7.31
CA ALA A 180 -9.15 8.38 8.49
C ALA A 180 -8.83 9.40 9.59
N LEU A 181 -8.48 10.63 9.20
CA LEU A 181 -8.11 11.72 10.12
C LEU A 181 -9.13 12.85 10.16
N GLN A 182 -10.28 12.68 9.49
CA GLN A 182 -11.31 13.71 9.35
C GLN A 182 -10.77 15.07 8.91
N ALA A 183 -9.78 15.05 8.01
CA ALA A 183 -9.05 16.23 7.58
C ALA A 183 -9.36 16.58 6.12
N GLU A 184 -9.27 17.87 5.79
CA GLU A 184 -9.52 18.39 4.45
C GLU A 184 -8.27 19.07 3.92
N PHE A 185 -7.82 18.63 2.76
CA PHE A 185 -6.77 19.25 1.98
C PHE A 185 -7.41 20.08 0.88
N THR A 186 -6.86 21.24 0.56
CA THR A 186 -7.38 22.08 -0.52
C THR A 186 -6.34 22.20 -1.63
N VAL A 187 -6.71 21.81 -2.85
CA VAL A 187 -5.91 22.06 -4.05
C VAL A 187 -6.29 23.42 -4.64
N ARG A 188 -5.28 24.25 -4.87
CA ARG A 188 -5.40 25.62 -5.36
C ARG A 188 -4.46 25.87 -6.53
N TYR A 189 -4.75 26.88 -7.32
CA TYR A 189 -3.80 27.42 -8.30
C TYR A 189 -3.01 28.56 -7.66
N LYS A 190 -1.69 28.48 -7.69
CA LYS A 190 -0.78 29.47 -7.09
C LYS A 190 0.54 29.49 -7.83
N ASP A 191 1.07 30.68 -8.07
CA ASP A 191 2.41 30.88 -8.66
C ASP A 191 2.63 30.11 -9.99
N GLY A 192 1.58 30.00 -10.80
CA GLY A 192 1.65 29.35 -12.11
C GLY A 192 1.39 27.84 -12.11
N SER A 193 1.21 27.21 -10.95
CA SER A 193 1.02 25.76 -10.81
C SER A 193 -0.05 25.40 -9.77
N LEU A 194 -0.24 24.11 -9.53
CA LEU A 194 -1.04 23.61 -8.41
C LEU A 194 -0.28 23.73 -7.09
N ALA A 195 -1.03 23.90 -6.00
CA ALA A 195 -0.53 23.83 -4.65
C ALA A 195 -1.57 23.15 -3.74
N VAL A 196 -1.10 22.50 -2.68
CA VAL A 196 -1.94 21.78 -1.71
C VAL A 196 -1.81 22.43 -0.34
N ASP A 197 -2.93 22.86 0.23
CA ASP A 197 -2.98 23.26 1.63
C ASP A 197 -3.04 22.00 2.52
N ASP A 198 -1.98 21.79 3.31
CA ASP A 198 -1.89 20.70 4.28
C ASP A 198 -2.43 21.17 5.65
N PRO A 199 -3.54 20.59 6.15
CA PRO A 199 -4.15 20.99 7.41
C PRO A 199 -3.31 20.62 8.64
N PHE A 200 -2.41 19.63 8.53
CA PHE A 200 -1.56 19.16 9.63
C PHE A 200 -0.32 20.03 9.78
N ALA A 201 0.36 20.29 8.66
CA ALA A 201 1.55 21.14 8.65
C ALA A 201 1.21 22.64 8.65
N LYS A 202 -0.03 23.01 8.33
CA LYS A 202 -0.51 24.40 8.20
C LYS A 202 0.33 25.22 7.21
N ILE A 203 0.75 24.57 6.14
CA ILE A 203 1.50 25.16 5.04
C ILE A 203 0.78 24.89 3.72
N THR A 204 1.04 25.75 2.74
CA THR A 204 0.67 25.52 1.35
C THR A 204 1.90 24.99 0.63
N ILE A 205 1.79 23.78 0.10
CA ILE A 205 2.87 23.05 -0.57
C ILE A 205 2.72 23.22 -2.07
N GLY A 206 3.72 23.81 -2.73
CA GLY A 206 3.73 23.93 -4.19
C GLY A 206 3.93 22.57 -4.88
N LEU A 207 3.28 22.38 -6.04
CA LEU A 207 3.47 21.19 -6.87
C LEU A 207 4.22 21.54 -8.15
N GLN A 208 5.21 20.72 -8.49
CA GLN A 208 5.92 20.76 -9.76
C GLN A 208 5.02 20.21 -10.87
N ALA A 209 5.31 20.58 -12.12
CA ALA A 209 4.61 20.03 -13.28
C ALA A 209 4.63 18.50 -13.26
N PRO A 210 3.57 17.83 -13.76
CA PRO A 210 3.46 16.40 -13.69
C PRO A 210 4.54 15.72 -14.53
N ASP A 211 5.04 14.59 -14.04
CA ASP A 211 5.94 13.73 -14.81
C ASP A 211 5.20 12.97 -15.93
N GLU A 212 5.92 12.13 -16.68
CA GLU A 212 5.36 11.33 -17.77
C GLU A 212 4.27 10.36 -17.33
N LYS A 213 4.22 10.01 -16.04
CA LYS A 213 3.18 9.17 -15.43
C LYS A 213 2.02 9.99 -14.85
N GLY A 214 2.05 11.31 -14.98
CA GLY A 214 1.03 12.22 -14.46
C GLY A 214 1.20 12.59 -12.99
N GLY A 215 2.33 12.26 -12.37
CA GLY A 215 2.62 12.51 -10.97
C GLY A 215 3.15 13.93 -10.73
N TRP A 216 2.47 14.68 -9.86
CA TRP A 216 2.86 16.03 -9.45
C TRP A 216 3.73 15.95 -8.19
N ARG A 217 5.04 16.12 -8.34
CA ARG A 217 5.95 16.08 -7.20
C ARG A 217 5.83 17.35 -6.36
N ASP A 218 5.81 17.21 -5.03
CA ASP A 218 5.82 18.37 -4.15
C ASP A 218 7.13 19.16 -4.19
N GLU A 219 7.11 20.41 -3.73
CA GLU A 219 8.29 21.30 -3.73
C GLU A 219 9.43 20.80 -2.82
N PHE A 220 9.14 19.88 -1.89
CA PHE A 220 10.12 19.26 -1.01
C PHE A 220 10.68 17.95 -1.56
N ASN A 221 10.19 17.49 -2.71
CA ASN A 221 10.45 16.18 -3.30
C ASN A 221 10.16 15.01 -2.35
N LYS A 222 9.18 15.17 -1.45
CA LYS A 222 8.81 14.16 -0.46
C LYS A 222 7.69 13.25 -0.98
N ASN A 223 6.63 13.83 -1.52
CA ASN A 223 5.46 13.10 -1.99
C ASN A 223 5.23 13.35 -3.49
N THR A 224 4.56 12.40 -4.12
CA THR A 224 4.04 12.56 -5.49
C THR A 224 2.51 12.53 -5.42
N ILE A 225 1.87 13.50 -6.06
CA ILE A 225 0.41 13.64 -6.07
C ILE A 225 -0.12 13.17 -7.42
N PHE A 226 -1.05 12.24 -7.40
CA PHE A 226 -1.79 11.80 -8.57
C PHE A 226 -3.25 12.23 -8.46
N PHE A 227 -3.92 12.30 -9.60
CA PHE A 227 -5.35 12.59 -9.65
C PHE A 227 -6.05 11.50 -10.45
N ASP A 228 -7.05 10.88 -9.84
CA ASP A 228 -7.91 9.97 -10.57
C ASP A 228 -9.06 10.74 -11.20
N TRP A 229 -9.38 10.33 -12.42
CA TRP A 229 -10.44 10.92 -13.22
C TRP A 229 -11.64 9.97 -13.28
N ASP A 230 -12.83 10.55 -13.42
CA ASP A 230 -14.03 9.82 -13.83
C ASP A 230 -14.13 9.75 -15.36
N GLU A 231 -15.10 8.99 -15.86
CA GLU A 231 -15.36 8.82 -17.30
C GLU A 231 -15.80 10.13 -17.98
N GLN A 232 -16.21 11.13 -17.21
CA GLN A 232 -16.65 12.43 -17.68
C GLN A 232 -15.51 13.46 -17.72
N GLY A 233 -14.29 13.06 -17.34
CA GLY A 233 -13.12 13.93 -17.32
C GLY A 233 -13.07 14.87 -16.12
N ASN A 234 -13.76 14.56 -15.02
CA ASN A 234 -13.61 15.27 -13.76
C ASN A 234 -12.69 14.50 -12.81
N VAL A 235 -11.90 15.25 -12.03
CA VAL A 235 -11.11 14.65 -10.95
C VAL A 235 -12.04 14.18 -9.84
N LYS A 236 -12.02 12.87 -9.54
CA LYS A 236 -12.81 12.23 -8.46
C LYS A 236 -12.03 12.10 -7.15
N SER A 237 -10.71 11.96 -7.23
CA SER A 237 -9.82 11.81 -6.07
C SER A 237 -8.44 12.37 -6.36
N MET A 238 -7.80 12.85 -5.30
CA MET A 238 -6.36 13.07 -5.24
C MET A 238 -5.76 11.88 -4.51
N ILE A 239 -4.65 11.33 -5.00
CA ILE A 239 -3.89 10.30 -4.32
C ILE A 239 -2.56 10.92 -3.91
N ILE A 240 -2.24 10.83 -2.62
CA ILE A 240 -0.92 11.17 -2.10
C ILE A 240 -0.12 9.87 -2.09
N ASP A 241 0.94 9.80 -2.89
CA ASP A 241 1.97 8.76 -2.76
C ASP A 241 3.04 9.27 -1.79
N SER A 242 2.94 8.82 -0.54
CA SER A 242 3.87 9.16 0.54
C SER A 242 5.07 8.23 0.51
N ILE A 243 6.27 8.80 0.50
CA ILE A 243 7.52 8.05 0.40
C ILE A 243 8.31 8.17 1.70
N ASP A 244 8.55 7.03 2.35
CA ASP A 244 9.52 6.89 3.44
C ASP A 244 10.74 6.14 2.93
N LYS A 245 11.94 6.69 3.17
CA LYS A 245 13.20 6.14 2.66
C LYS A 245 14.03 5.54 3.78
N PHE A 246 14.63 4.39 3.52
CA PHE A 246 15.42 3.64 4.47
C PHE A 246 16.75 3.26 3.85
N ARG A 247 17.85 3.50 4.58
CA ARG A 247 19.18 3.08 4.15
C ARG A 247 19.44 1.66 4.64
N ARG A 248 20.01 0.82 3.81
CA ARG A 248 20.48 -0.49 4.27
C ARG A 248 21.55 -0.29 5.35
N ALA A 249 21.43 -1.01 6.46
CA ALA A 249 22.46 -1.01 7.48
C ALA A 249 23.73 -1.66 6.91
N GLU A 250 24.89 -1.04 7.14
CA GLU A 250 26.17 -1.68 6.85
C GLU A 250 26.31 -2.89 7.78
N SER A 251 26.62 -4.05 7.21
CA SER A 251 26.93 -5.28 7.94
C SER A 251 28.32 -5.27 8.54
#